data_AF-A0A536HR60-F1
#
_entry.id   AF-A0A536HR60-F1
#
_cell.length_a   1.000
_cell.length_b   1.000
_cell.length_c   1.000
_cell.angle_alpha   90.00
_cell.angle_beta   90.00
_cell.angle_gamma   90.00
#
_symmetry.space_group_name_H-M   'P 1'
#
loop_
_entity.id
_entity.type
_entity.pdbx_description
1 polymer ?
#
loop_
_entity_poly.entity_id
_entity_poly.type
_entity_poly.pdbx_seq_one_letter_code
_entity_poly.pdbx_strand_id
1 'polypeptide(L)'
;MNGERGQALVIAALLIGIGALAIVGLRTVQERVLANALAQDTGEAAVEAAAAAVADAYAGHLDSVRAHVFDVPRPTVDVVALLASPATREAARAAAAEAAARNGAAFDGAVEARCAGATIEIELHHAGRLHRAALQADACFPR
;
A
#
# COMPACT_ATOMS: atom_id res chain seq x y z
N MET A 1 -41.52 -20.32 -51.75
CA MET A 1 -41.29 -19.06 -51.00
C MET A 1 -41.10 -19.41 -49.53
N ASN A 2 -39.87 -19.72 -49.08
CA ASN A 2 -39.55 -20.06 -47.67
C ASN A 2 -38.08 -19.73 -47.34
N GLY A 3 -37.55 -18.62 -47.88
CA GLY A 3 -36.15 -18.20 -47.68
C GLY A 3 -35.97 -17.05 -46.68
N GLU A 4 -36.88 -16.07 -46.66
CA GLU A 4 -36.62 -14.83 -45.91
C GLU A 4 -36.94 -14.88 -44.41
N ARG A 5 -37.84 -15.77 -43.95
CA ARG A 5 -38.21 -15.85 -42.52
C ARG A 5 -37.14 -16.51 -41.64
N GLY A 6 -36.38 -17.47 -42.18
CA GLY A 6 -35.30 -18.13 -41.45
C GLY A 6 -34.09 -17.22 -41.25
N GLN A 7 -33.79 -16.38 -42.25
CA GLN A 7 -32.64 -15.49 -42.23
C GLN A 7 -32.82 -14.32 -41.25
N ALA A 8 -34.03 -13.77 -41.15
CA ALA A 8 -34.36 -12.72 -40.18
C ALA A 8 -34.27 -13.22 -38.72
N LEU A 9 -34.69 -14.46 -38.45
CA LEU A 9 -34.63 -15.07 -37.12
C LEU A 9 -33.19 -15.35 -36.67
N VAL A 10 -32.32 -15.78 -37.59
CA VAL A 10 -30.90 -16.03 -37.30
C VAL A 10 -30.17 -14.72 -37.00
N ILE A 11 -30.43 -13.65 -37.76
CA ILE A 11 -29.82 -12.33 -37.53
C ILE A 11 -30.26 -11.75 -36.18
N ALA A 12 -31.55 -11.87 -35.83
CA ALA A 12 -32.06 -11.40 -34.55
C ALA A 12 -31.41 -12.15 -33.36
N ALA A 13 -31.28 -13.47 -33.45
CA ALA A 13 -30.64 -14.27 -32.40
C ALA A 13 -29.15 -13.95 -32.24
N LEU A 14 -28.44 -13.69 -33.35
CA LEU A 14 -27.01 -13.34 -33.31
C LEU A 14 -26.79 -11.97 -32.64
N LEU A 15 -27.64 -10.98 -32.95
CA LEU A 15 -27.56 -9.65 -32.34
C LEU A 15 -27.87 -9.68 -30.84
N ILE A 16 -28.83 -10.49 -30.41
CA ILE A 16 -29.14 -10.68 -28.98
C ILE A 16 -27.98 -11.37 -28.25
N GLY A 17 -27.34 -12.38 -28.87
CA GLY A 17 -26.18 -13.06 -28.31
C GLY A 17 -24.96 -12.15 -28.10
N ILE A 18 -24.69 -11.27 -29.07
CA ILE A 18 -23.60 -10.28 -28.98
C ILE A 18 -23.92 -9.23 -27.90
N GLY A 19 -25.18 -8.79 -27.80
CA GLY A 19 -25.63 -7.87 -26.76
C GLY A 19 -25.48 -8.45 -25.35
N ALA A 20 -25.80 -9.73 -25.15
CA ALA A 20 -25.64 -10.40 -23.86
C ALA A 20 -24.17 -10.55 -23.44
N LEU A 21 -23.27 -10.91 -24.37
CA LEU A 21 -21.83 -11.01 -24.12
C LEU A 21 -21.20 -9.64 -23.79
N ALA A 22 -21.65 -8.57 -24.45
CA ALA A 22 -21.19 -7.22 -24.17
C ALA A 22 -21.57 -6.75 -22.75
N ILE A 23 -22.80 -7.07 -22.29
CA ILE A 23 -23.27 -6.68 -20.95
C ILE A 23 -22.52 -7.46 -19.84
N VAL A 24 -22.27 -8.76 -20.03
CA VAL A 24 -21.50 -9.58 -19.07
C VAL A 24 -20.03 -9.15 -19.04
N GLY A 25 -19.46 -8.83 -20.21
CA GLY A 25 -18.09 -8.29 -20.34
C GLY A 25 -17.93 -6.91 -19.68
N LEU A 26 -18.93 -6.02 -19.79
CA LEU A 26 -18.88 -4.71 -19.13
C LEU A 26 -18.94 -4.82 -17.60
N ARG A 27 -19.77 -5.73 -17.05
CA ARG A 27 -19.89 -5.90 -15.59
C ARG A 27 -18.61 -6.47 -14.97
N THR A 28 -17.99 -7.46 -15.61
CA THR A 28 -16.73 -8.05 -15.14
C THR A 28 -15.54 -7.08 -15.23
N VAL A 29 -15.53 -6.16 -16.20
CA VAL A 29 -14.51 -5.10 -16.27
C VAL A 29 -14.73 -4.04 -15.18
N GLN A 30 -15.98 -3.63 -14.93
CA GLN A 30 -16.29 -2.64 -13.88
C GLN A 30 -15.96 -3.15 -12.48
N GLU A 31 -16.28 -4.42 -12.17
CA GLU A 31 -15.92 -5.05 -10.90
C GLU A 31 -14.40 -5.11 -10.71
N ARG A 32 -13.65 -5.41 -11.77
CA ARG A 32 -12.18 -5.40 -11.74
C ARG A 32 -11.61 -4.00 -11.57
N VAL A 33 -12.19 -2.99 -12.21
CA VAL A 33 -11.74 -1.59 -12.07
C VAL A 33 -12.02 -1.06 -10.66
N LEU A 34 -13.21 -1.34 -10.11
CA LEU A 34 -13.57 -0.94 -8.76
C LEU A 34 -12.71 -1.67 -7.71
N ALA A 35 -12.52 -2.99 -7.86
CA ALA A 35 -11.63 -3.76 -6.99
C ALA A 35 -10.17 -3.25 -7.05
N ASN A 36 -9.71 -2.86 -8.25
CA ASN A 36 -8.38 -2.26 -8.42
C ASN A 36 -8.26 -0.87 -7.78
N ALA A 37 -9.31 -0.05 -7.85
CA ALA A 37 -9.33 1.27 -7.23
C ALA A 37 -9.34 1.16 -5.70
N LEU A 38 -10.20 0.30 -5.14
CA LEU A 38 -10.25 0.03 -3.70
C LEU A 38 -8.94 -0.55 -3.17
N ALA A 39 -8.32 -1.48 -3.91
CA ALA A 39 -7.02 -2.02 -3.55
C ALA A 39 -5.90 -0.96 -3.59
N GLN A 40 -6.00 0.01 -4.49
CA GLN A 40 -5.04 1.10 -4.60
C GLN A 40 -5.18 2.09 -3.43
N ASP A 41 -6.41 2.54 -3.13
CA ASP A 41 -6.69 3.43 -2.00
C ASP A 41 -6.31 2.77 -0.67
N THR A 42 -6.55 1.46 -0.55
CA THR A 42 -6.16 0.67 0.63
C THR A 42 -4.64 0.62 0.78
N GLY A 43 -3.90 0.34 -0.29
CA GLY A 43 -2.44 0.26 -0.25
C GLY A 43 -1.78 1.62 0.00
N GLU A 44 -2.37 2.71 -0.49
CA GLU A 44 -1.94 4.08 -0.22
C GLU A 44 -2.17 4.45 1.26
N ALA A 45 -3.38 4.20 1.78
CA ALA A 45 -3.68 4.40 3.20
C ALA A 45 -2.78 3.54 4.11
N ALA A 46 -2.46 2.31 3.69
CA ALA A 46 -1.57 1.42 4.43
C ALA A 46 -0.13 1.95 4.48
N VAL A 47 0.41 2.46 3.36
CA VAL A 47 1.79 2.97 3.34
C VAL A 47 1.91 4.30 4.09
N GLU A 48 0.89 5.14 4.07
CA GLU A 48 0.83 6.36 4.88
C GLU A 48 0.79 6.03 6.38
N ALA A 49 -0.03 5.06 6.79
CA ALA A 49 -0.10 4.63 8.19
C ALA A 49 1.21 4.00 8.67
N ALA A 50 1.85 3.17 7.83
CA ALA A 50 3.19 2.66 8.11
C ALA A 50 4.22 3.80 8.25
N ALA A 51 4.18 4.78 7.35
CA ALA A 51 5.08 5.94 7.40
C ALA A 51 4.86 6.75 8.68
N ALA A 52 3.63 6.96 9.11
CA ALA A 52 3.32 7.64 10.38
C ALA A 52 3.92 6.89 11.58
N ALA A 53 3.76 5.57 11.65
CA ALA A 53 4.35 4.76 12.73
C ALA A 53 5.89 4.79 12.72
N VAL A 54 6.52 4.79 11.53
CA VAL A 54 7.98 4.96 11.40
C VAL A 54 8.42 6.36 11.83
N ALA A 55 7.65 7.39 11.50
CA ALA A 55 7.92 8.77 11.93
C ALA A 55 7.85 8.91 13.45
N ASP A 56 6.85 8.29 14.11
CA ASP A 56 6.70 8.29 15.56
C ASP A 56 7.87 7.58 16.25
N ALA A 57 8.30 6.42 15.72
CA ALA A 57 9.48 5.71 16.22
C ALA A 57 10.75 6.55 16.07
N TYR A 58 10.92 7.23 14.93
CA TYR A 58 12.05 8.13 14.68
C TYR A 58 12.06 9.33 15.63
N ALA A 59 10.93 10.02 15.79
CA ALA A 59 10.79 11.14 16.72
C ALA A 59 11.07 10.71 18.16
N GLY A 60 10.49 9.58 18.59
CA GLY A 60 10.72 9.02 19.93
C GLY A 60 12.18 8.62 20.17
N HIS A 61 12.87 8.11 19.14
CA HIS A 61 14.30 7.82 19.23
C HIS A 61 15.13 9.10 19.42
N LEU A 62 14.85 10.15 18.64
CA LEU A 62 15.54 11.43 18.79
C LEU A 62 15.32 12.07 20.15
N ASP A 63 14.09 12.01 20.67
CA ASP A 63 13.77 12.51 22.00
C ASP A 63 14.44 11.70 23.10
N SER A 64 14.51 10.37 22.95
CA SER A 64 15.27 9.51 23.87
C SER A 64 16.77 9.85 23.87
N VAL A 65 17.39 10.02 22.69
CA VAL A 65 18.80 10.42 22.59
C VAL A 65 19.02 11.81 23.21
N ARG A 66 18.09 12.74 22.99
CA ARG A 66 18.15 14.09 23.57
C ARG A 66 18.03 14.05 25.10
N ALA A 67 17.15 13.21 25.65
CA ALA A 67 16.98 13.05 27.09
C ALA A 67 18.24 12.52 27.78
N HIS A 68 19.00 11.66 27.10
CA HIS A 68 20.22 11.02 27.62
C HIS A 68 21.50 11.70 27.12
N VAL A 69 21.44 12.96 26.64
CA VAL A 69 22.59 13.66 26.04
C VAL A 69 23.78 13.86 27.00
N PHE A 70 23.51 13.82 28.31
CA PHE A 70 24.50 13.96 29.38
C PHE A 70 25.02 12.63 29.91
N ASP A 71 24.51 11.50 29.43
CA ASP A 71 24.97 10.18 29.85
C ASP A 71 26.39 9.89 29.34
N VAL A 72 27.10 9.01 30.05
CA VAL A 72 28.44 8.56 29.69
C VAL A 72 28.43 7.03 29.61
N PRO A 73 28.67 6.44 28.42
CA PRO A 73 28.97 7.11 27.14
C PRO A 73 27.76 7.84 26.55
N ARG A 74 28.03 8.91 25.79
CA ARG A 74 26.97 9.70 25.13
C ARG A 74 26.28 8.84 24.07
N PRO A 75 24.93 8.78 24.05
CA PRO A 75 24.20 8.05 23.03
C PRO A 75 24.39 8.66 21.64
N THR A 76 24.52 7.81 20.63
CA THR A 76 24.55 8.19 19.21
C THR A 76 23.19 7.96 18.59
N VAL A 77 22.83 8.79 17.61
CA VAL A 77 21.62 8.56 16.79
C VAL A 77 21.94 7.46 15.79
N ASP A 78 21.34 6.28 15.95
CA ASP A 78 21.48 5.15 15.03
C ASP A 78 20.12 4.81 14.41
N VAL A 79 19.79 5.56 13.35
CA VAL A 79 18.52 5.39 12.63
C VAL A 79 18.47 4.04 11.92
N VAL A 80 19.61 3.51 11.46
CA VAL A 80 19.64 2.23 10.75
C VAL A 80 19.28 1.09 11.71
N ALA A 81 19.86 1.09 12.91
CA ALA A 81 19.49 0.12 13.95
C ALA A 81 18.02 0.27 14.38
N LEU A 82 17.51 1.50 14.50
CA LEU A 82 16.10 1.76 14.79
C LEU A 82 15.17 1.13 13.74
N LEU A 83 15.40 1.39 12.46
CA LEU A 83 14.59 0.86 11.35
C LEU A 83 14.72 -0.66 11.21
N ALA A 84 15.87 -1.22 11.59
CA ALA A 84 16.08 -2.66 11.64
C ALA A 84 15.42 -3.32 12.85
N SER A 85 14.99 -2.55 13.86
CA SER A 85 14.46 -3.10 15.10
C SER A 85 13.12 -3.82 14.86
N PRO A 86 12.91 -5.00 15.50
CA PRO A 86 11.64 -5.72 15.37
C PRO A 86 10.44 -4.91 15.83
N ALA A 87 10.62 -4.08 16.87
CA ALA A 87 9.56 -3.23 17.40
C ALA A 87 9.10 -2.18 16.39
N THR A 88 10.02 -1.47 15.73
CA THR A 88 9.67 -0.48 14.70
C THR A 88 9.00 -1.15 13.49
N ARG A 89 9.51 -2.30 13.04
CA ARG A 89 8.91 -3.04 11.91
C ARG A 89 7.52 -3.54 12.22
N GLU A 90 7.31 -4.07 13.42
CA GLU A 90 6.00 -4.57 13.82
C GLU A 90 5.00 -3.43 14.03
N ALA A 91 5.42 -2.31 14.63
CA ALA A 91 4.57 -1.12 14.74
C ALA A 91 4.12 -0.60 13.36
N ALA A 92 5.06 -0.53 12.40
CA ALA A 92 4.73 -0.11 11.04
C ALA A 92 3.80 -1.10 10.32
N ARG A 93 4.02 -2.41 10.48
CA ARG A 93 3.12 -3.44 9.95
C ARG A 93 1.72 -3.34 10.57
N ALA A 94 1.63 -3.22 11.89
CA ALA A 94 0.37 -3.12 12.61
C ALA A 94 -0.43 -1.89 12.15
N ALA A 95 0.24 -0.74 12.01
CA ALA A 95 -0.40 0.48 11.50
C ALA A 95 -0.92 0.32 10.07
N ALA A 96 -0.14 -0.30 9.18
CA ALA A 96 -0.58 -0.64 7.82
C ALA A 96 -1.79 -1.60 7.83
N ALA A 97 -1.76 -2.61 8.70
CA ALA A 97 -2.86 -3.57 8.84
C ALA A 97 -4.15 -2.94 9.36
N GLU A 98 -4.06 -2.06 10.35
CA GLU A 98 -5.20 -1.29 10.84
C GLU A 98 -5.78 -0.37 9.76
N ALA A 99 -4.93 0.31 9.00
CA ALA A 99 -5.37 1.16 7.89
C ALA A 99 -6.03 0.35 6.77
N ALA A 100 -5.50 -0.82 6.42
CA ALA A 100 -6.13 -1.72 5.46
C ALA A 100 -7.50 -2.21 5.98
N ALA A 101 -7.58 -2.59 7.26
CA ALA A 101 -8.80 -3.07 7.90
C ALA A 101 -9.91 -2.02 7.90
N ARG A 102 -9.57 -0.74 8.14
CA ARG A 102 -10.52 0.38 8.04
C ARG A 102 -11.11 0.53 6.63
N ASN A 103 -10.39 0.09 5.60
CA ASN A 103 -10.85 0.07 4.21
C ASN A 103 -11.47 -1.27 3.78
N GLY A 104 -11.72 -2.18 4.73
CA GLY A 104 -12.35 -3.48 4.47
C GLY A 104 -11.42 -4.52 3.84
N ALA A 105 -10.11 -4.31 3.90
CA ALA A 105 -9.10 -5.22 3.37
C ALA A 105 -8.21 -5.78 4.48
N ALA A 106 -7.60 -6.94 4.23
CA ALA A 106 -6.55 -7.47 5.07
C ALA A 106 -5.18 -7.09 4.52
N PHE A 107 -4.21 -6.86 5.40
CA PHE A 107 -2.81 -6.70 5.05
C PHE A 107 -1.97 -7.67 5.88
N ASP A 108 -1.28 -8.57 5.18
CA ASP A 108 -0.37 -9.58 5.72
C ASP A 108 1.07 -9.39 5.22
N GLY A 109 1.31 -8.31 4.47
CA GLY A 109 2.58 -7.99 3.84
C GLY A 109 3.69 -7.62 4.82
N ALA A 110 4.90 -7.50 4.29
CA ALA A 110 6.01 -6.85 4.98
C ALA A 110 5.98 -5.34 4.72
N VAL A 111 6.44 -4.60 5.72
CA VAL A 111 6.78 -3.19 5.60
C VAL A 111 8.29 -3.08 5.74
N GLU A 112 8.95 -2.54 4.73
CA GLU A 112 10.38 -2.28 4.73
C GLU A 112 10.61 -0.78 4.88
N ALA A 113 11.52 -0.40 5.77
CA ALA A 113 11.94 0.99 5.93
C ALA A 113 13.47 1.06 5.90
N ARG A 114 14.01 1.99 5.11
CA ARG A 114 15.46 2.16 4.94
C ARG A 114 15.83 3.63 4.77
N CYS A 115 17.02 3.98 5.26
CA CYS A 115 17.61 5.27 4.96
C CYS A 115 18.05 5.31 3.48
N ALA A 116 17.69 6.37 2.78
CA ALA A 116 18.13 6.71 1.43
C ALA A 116 18.52 8.20 1.41
N GLY A 117 19.83 8.48 1.51
CA GLY A 117 20.33 9.85 1.68
C GLY A 117 19.81 10.48 2.99
N ALA A 118 19.17 11.64 2.88
CA ALA A 118 18.55 12.35 4.00
C ALA A 118 17.05 11.99 4.18
N THR A 119 16.62 10.85 3.66
CA THR A 119 15.22 10.40 3.75
C THR A 119 15.11 8.98 4.28
N ILE A 120 13.99 8.66 4.91
CA ILE A 120 13.55 7.29 5.16
C ILE A 120 12.56 6.93 4.07
N GLU A 121 12.89 5.93 3.25
CA GLU A 121 11.96 5.32 2.31
C GLU A 121 11.24 4.18 3.01
N ILE A 122 9.90 4.18 2.93
CA ILE A 122 9.03 3.11 3.41
C ILE A 122 8.38 2.46 2.19
N GLU A 123 8.46 1.14 2.13
CA GLU A 123 7.95 0.31 1.04
C GLU A 123 7.08 -0.80 1.60
N LEU A 124 5.94 -1.05 0.96
CA LEU A 124 5.13 -2.22 1.24
C LEU A 124 4.46 -2.74 -0.02
N HIS A 125 4.13 -4.04 -0.01
CA HIS A 125 3.39 -4.67 -1.09
C HIS A 125 1.97 -4.98 -0.65
N HIS A 126 0.98 -4.55 -1.43
CA HIS A 126 -0.43 -4.86 -1.22
C HIS A 126 -1.10 -5.21 -2.55
N ALA A 127 -1.88 -6.29 -2.58
CA ALA A 127 -2.58 -6.78 -3.79
C ALA A 127 -1.68 -6.89 -5.05
N GLY A 128 -0.42 -7.29 -4.87
CA GLY A 128 0.57 -7.42 -5.96
C GLY A 128 1.18 -6.11 -6.45
N ARG A 129 0.93 -4.98 -5.77
CA ARG A 129 1.48 -3.66 -6.10
C ARG A 129 2.42 -3.17 -5.01
N LEU A 130 3.47 -2.47 -5.42
CA LEU A 130 4.39 -1.76 -4.52
C LEU A 130 3.83 -0.37 -4.22
N HIS A 131 3.75 -0.03 -2.95
CA HIS A 131 3.43 1.30 -2.45
C HIS A 131 4.65 1.86 -1.71
N ARG A 132 4.91 3.15 -1.89
CA ARG A 132 6.09 3.82 -1.32
C ARG A 132 5.70 5.16 -0.69
N ALA A 133 6.27 5.43 0.47
CA ALA A 133 6.28 6.75 1.11
C ALA A 133 7.71 7.17 1.44
N ALA A 134 7.95 8.47 1.60
CA ALA A 134 9.24 9.01 1.98
C ALA A 134 9.08 10.06 3.09
N LEU A 135 9.96 10.00 4.09
CA LEU A 135 10.03 10.95 5.19
C LEU A 135 11.38 11.65 5.18
N GLN A 136 11.40 12.96 5.42
CA GLN A 136 12.66 13.68 5.62
C GLN A 136 13.27 13.29 6.98
N ALA A 137 14.54 12.90 6.97
CA ALA A 137 15.26 12.44 8.14
C ALA A 137 16.76 12.75 7.98
N ASP A 138 17.17 13.96 8.39
CA ASP A 138 18.56 14.40 8.27
C ASP A 138 19.55 13.48 9.00
N ALA A 139 19.10 12.76 10.03
CA ALA A 139 19.92 11.81 10.77
C ALA A 139 20.17 10.48 10.03
N CYS A 140 19.51 10.23 8.89
CA CYS A 140 19.87 9.13 7.99
C CYS A 140 21.18 9.41 7.22
N PHE A 141 21.58 10.68 7.09
CA PHE A 141 22.81 11.02 6.41
C PHE A 141 24.01 10.80 7.36
N PRO A 142 25.05 10.05 6.96
CA PRO A 142 26.24 9.90 7.79
C PRO A 142 26.89 11.28 7.98
N ARG A 143 27.07 11.68 9.24
CA ARG A 143 27.83 12.89 9.60
C ARG A 143 29.31 12.59 9.73
#